data_AF-A0A4P0Y4W7-F1
#
_entry.id   AF-A0A4P0Y4W7-F1
#
_cell.length_a   1.000
_cell.length_b   1.000
_cell.length_c   1.000
_cell.angle_alpha   90.00
_cell.angle_beta   90.00
_cell.angle_gamma   90.00
#
_symmetry.space_group_name_H-M   'P 1'
#
loop_
_entity.id
_entity.type
_entity.pdbx_description
1 polymer ?
#
loop_
_entity_poly.entity_id
_entity_poly.type
_entity_poly.pdbx_seq_one_letter_code
_entity_poly.pdbx_strand_id
1 'polypeptide(L)'
;MLGGALSGGQTTHQESLQTSVDAIFNCMTTVILRPDAFDAPDSQAQTEAFIAWCKQSPHDADAPVLAPGEWEAANREARLAQGIPLDAGSWQAICAAARDVGLSESHFDRCRPLA
;
A
#
# COMPACT_ATOMS: atom_id res chain seq x y z
N MET A 1 17.51 -10.35 5.14
CA MET A 1 18.22 -11.38 4.35
C MET A 1 17.67 -11.50 2.93
N LEU A 2 16.42 -11.95 2.72
CA LEU A 2 15.87 -12.08 1.35
C LEU A 2 15.73 -10.75 0.60
N GLY A 3 15.22 -9.70 1.25
CA GLY A 3 15.10 -8.36 0.65
C GLY A 3 16.46 -7.71 0.40
N GLY A 4 17.28 -7.53 1.45
CA GLY A 4 18.61 -6.91 1.36
C GLY A 4 19.66 -7.79 0.68
N ALA A 5 20.34 -8.66 1.42
CA ALA A 5 21.48 -9.43 0.93
C ALA A 5 21.23 -10.25 -0.34
N LEU A 6 20.12 -11.01 -0.42
CA LEU A 6 19.89 -11.91 -1.57
C LEU A 6 19.58 -11.15 -2.86
N SER A 7 18.97 -9.96 -2.79
CA SER A 7 18.77 -9.13 -3.99
C SER A 7 20.07 -8.46 -4.46
N GLY A 8 21.18 -8.62 -3.72
CA GLY A 8 22.45 -7.92 -3.94
C GLY A 8 22.52 -6.56 -3.23
N GLY A 9 21.50 -6.19 -2.46
CA GLY A 9 21.46 -4.97 -1.68
C GLY A 9 22.18 -5.05 -0.34
N GLN A 10 22.26 -3.91 0.36
CA GLN A 10 22.83 -3.85 1.71
C GLN A 10 21.82 -4.31 2.77
N THR A 11 22.33 -4.84 3.88
CA THR A 11 21.56 -5.07 5.11
C THR A 11 21.82 -3.96 6.12
N THR A 12 20.91 -3.69 7.04
CA THR A 12 21.12 -2.65 8.07
C THR A 12 22.15 -3.09 9.12
N HIS A 13 23.27 -2.37 9.20
CA HIS A 13 24.32 -2.49 10.22
C HIS A 13 25.12 -1.17 10.29
N GLN A 14 26.06 -1.03 11.24
CA GLN A 14 26.76 0.23 11.53
C GLN A 14 27.32 0.94 10.28
N GLU A 15 27.90 0.20 9.34
CA GLU A 15 28.54 0.75 8.13
C GLU A 15 27.53 1.15 7.04
N SER A 16 26.29 0.65 7.11
CA SER A 16 25.24 0.92 6.13
C SER A 16 24.20 1.94 6.62
N LEU A 17 24.40 2.52 7.81
CA LEU A 17 23.47 3.51 8.36
C LEU A 17 23.49 4.77 7.49
N GLN A 18 22.30 5.23 7.13
CA GLN A 18 22.15 6.45 6.35
C GLN A 18 22.40 7.68 7.24
N THR A 19 23.11 8.66 6.69
CA THR A 19 23.43 9.91 7.39
C THR A 19 22.30 10.93 7.32
N SER A 20 21.36 10.74 6.38
CA SER A 20 20.15 11.53 6.25
C SER A 20 18.91 10.68 6.55
N VAL A 21 17.97 11.27 7.27
CA VAL A 21 16.65 10.66 7.53
C VAL A 21 15.77 10.61 6.27
N ASP A 22 16.08 11.42 5.26
CA ASP A 22 15.35 11.45 3.99
C ASP A 22 15.85 10.39 2.99
N ALA A 23 16.99 9.75 3.27
CA ALA A 23 17.61 8.76 2.40
C ALA A 23 16.97 7.38 2.60
N ILE A 24 15.84 7.15 1.92
CA ILE A 24 15.09 5.89 2.00
C ILE A 24 15.51 4.95 0.88
N PHE A 25 16.19 3.85 1.23
CA PHE A 25 16.57 2.79 0.30
C PHE A 25 15.78 1.51 0.59
N ASN A 26 15.18 0.93 -0.45
CA ASN A 26 14.49 -0.35 -0.36
C ASN A 26 15.19 -1.40 -1.23
N CYS A 27 15.22 -2.64 -0.74
CA CYS A 27 15.67 -3.80 -1.50
C CYS A 27 14.56 -4.84 -1.50
N MET A 28 14.30 -5.47 -2.65
CA MET A 28 13.18 -6.39 -2.82
C MET A 28 13.62 -7.61 -3.62
N THR A 29 13.33 -8.79 -3.09
CA THR A 29 13.36 -10.05 -3.84
C THR A 29 11.93 -10.50 -4.04
N THR A 30 11.52 -10.67 -5.30
CA THR A 30 10.16 -11.06 -5.66
C THR A 30 10.17 -12.46 -6.26
N VAL A 31 9.32 -13.34 -5.71
CA VAL A 31 9.09 -14.67 -6.28
C VAL A 31 7.77 -14.64 -7.02
N ILE A 32 7.80 -14.97 -8.31
CA ILE A 32 6.62 -15.05 -9.17
C ILE A 32 6.37 -16.52 -9.45
N LEU A 33 5.20 -17.00 -9.03
CA LEU A 33 4.78 -18.39 -9.21
C LEU A 33 3.63 -18.43 -10.22
N ARG A 34 3.65 -19.42 -11.11
CA ARG A 34 2.57 -19.65 -12.07
C ARG A 34 1.54 -20.60 -11.42
N PRO A 35 0.32 -20.16 -11.07
CA PRO A 35 -0.62 -20.98 -10.29
C PRO A 35 -1.06 -22.27 -11.00
N ASP A 36 -1.16 -22.23 -12.33
CA ASP A 36 -1.54 -23.40 -13.15
C ASP A 36 -0.45 -24.49 -13.23
N ALA A 37 0.76 -24.21 -12.71
CA ALA A 37 1.83 -25.20 -12.63
C ALA A 37 1.63 -26.18 -11.45
N PHE A 38 0.69 -25.88 -10.56
CA PHE A 38 0.33 -26.75 -9.44
C PHE A 38 -0.89 -27.59 -9.81
N ASP A 39 -0.81 -28.91 -9.60
CA ASP A 39 -1.92 -29.85 -9.83
C ASP A 39 -2.96 -29.75 -8.71
N ALA A 40 -3.72 -28.65 -8.71
CA ALA A 40 -4.71 -28.31 -7.70
C ALA A 40 -6.01 -27.81 -8.34
N PRO A 41 -6.77 -28.70 -9.01
CA PRO A 41 -7.94 -28.31 -9.82
C PRO A 41 -9.08 -27.67 -9.00
N ASP A 42 -9.16 -27.97 -7.70
CA ASP A 42 -10.20 -27.44 -6.80
C ASP A 42 -9.72 -26.24 -5.96
N SER A 43 -8.52 -25.70 -6.23
CA SER A 43 -7.88 -24.66 -5.41
C SER A 43 -8.75 -23.42 -5.19
N GLN A 44 -9.43 -22.95 -6.24
CA GLN A 44 -10.31 -21.77 -6.15
C GLN A 44 -11.49 -22.03 -5.20
N ALA A 45 -12.22 -23.13 -5.39
CA ALA A 45 -13.39 -23.45 -4.58
C ALA A 45 -13.03 -23.70 -3.11
N GLN A 46 -11.91 -24.37 -2.85
CA GLN A 46 -11.41 -24.56 -1.48
C GLN A 46 -11.00 -23.23 -0.83
N THR A 47 -10.41 -22.31 -1.58
CA THR A 47 -10.06 -20.98 -1.10
C THR A 47 -11.31 -20.19 -0.72
N GLU A 48 -12.33 -20.19 -1.58
CA GLU A 48 -13.61 -19.52 -1.32
C GLU A 48 -14.33 -20.11 -0.11
N ALA A 49 -14.40 -21.44 -0.01
CA ALA A 49 -15.02 -22.14 1.12
C ALA A 49 -14.31 -21.80 2.44
N PHE A 50 -12.97 -21.78 2.44
CA PHE A 50 -12.19 -21.41 3.62
C PHE A 50 -12.45 -19.97 4.05
N ILE A 51 -12.40 -19.01 3.11
CA ILE A 51 -12.69 -17.60 3.40
C ILE A 51 -14.11 -17.45 3.97
N ALA A 52 -15.10 -18.09 3.34
CA ALA A 52 -16.48 -18.05 3.79
C ALA A 52 -16.67 -18.64 5.20
N TRP A 53 -15.94 -19.71 5.54
CA TRP A 53 -15.93 -20.28 6.88
C TRP A 53 -15.27 -19.34 7.89
N CYS A 54 -14.10 -18.76 7.59
CA CYS A 54 -13.43 -17.81 8.48
C CYS A 54 -14.31 -16.60 8.83
N LYS A 55 -15.08 -16.10 7.84
CA LYS A 55 -15.98 -14.95 8.02
C LYS A 55 -17.16 -15.22 8.95
N GLN A 56 -17.44 -16.47 9.29
CA GLN A 56 -18.49 -16.85 10.24
C GLN A 56 -18.02 -16.81 11.70
N SER A 57 -16.73 -16.59 11.96
CA SER A 57 -16.21 -16.45 13.33
C SER A 57 -16.96 -15.34 14.06
N PRO A 58 -17.31 -15.48 15.36
CA PRO A 58 -17.95 -14.41 16.12
C PRO A 58 -17.17 -13.09 16.04
N HIS A 59 -17.88 -12.00 15.74
CA HIS A 59 -17.35 -10.65 15.63
C HIS A 59 -18.43 -9.61 15.93
N ASP A 60 -18.01 -8.41 16.29
CA ASP A 60 -18.91 -7.27 16.43
C ASP A 60 -19.44 -6.83 15.07
N ALA A 61 -20.69 -6.39 15.00
CA ALA A 61 -21.36 -6.07 13.73
C ALA A 61 -20.65 -4.95 12.93
N ASP A 62 -19.90 -4.07 13.60
CA ASP A 62 -19.13 -2.98 13.03
C ASP A 62 -17.65 -3.34 12.74
N ALA A 63 -17.23 -4.55 13.09
CA ALA A 63 -15.87 -5.05 12.88
C ALA A 63 -15.87 -6.45 12.21
N PRO A 64 -16.35 -6.57 10.96
CA PRO A 64 -16.41 -7.85 10.26
C PRO A 64 -15.01 -8.43 10.01
N VAL A 65 -14.93 -9.76 9.99
CA VAL A 65 -13.71 -10.47 9.56
C VAL A 65 -13.51 -10.23 8.06
N LEU A 66 -12.34 -9.69 7.69
CA LEU A 66 -11.97 -9.40 6.31
C LEU A 66 -10.90 -10.38 5.80
N ALA A 67 -11.01 -10.77 4.54
CA ALA A 67 -9.93 -11.47 3.85
C ALA A 67 -8.81 -10.48 3.46
N PRO A 68 -7.55 -10.94 3.34
CA PRO A 68 -6.46 -10.10 2.87
C PRO A 68 -6.80 -9.41 1.54
N GLY A 69 -6.66 -8.08 1.48
CA GLY A 69 -6.97 -7.27 0.30
C GLY A 69 -8.39 -6.67 0.24
N GLU A 70 -9.35 -7.16 1.04
CA GLU A 70 -10.72 -6.64 1.03
C GLU A 70 -10.82 -5.22 1.58
N TRP A 71 -10.04 -4.92 2.63
CA TRP A 71 -9.99 -3.59 3.20
C TRP A 71 -9.47 -2.57 2.18
N GLU A 72 -8.40 -2.91 1.45
CA GLU A 72 -7.82 -2.07 0.40
C GLU A 72 -8.77 -1.90 -0.78
N ALA A 73 -9.50 -2.96 -1.17
CA ALA A 73 -10.50 -2.89 -2.23
C ALA A 73 -11.66 -1.95 -1.86
N ALA A 74 -12.21 -2.09 -0.65
CA ALA A 74 -13.28 -1.22 -0.15
C ALA A 74 -12.83 0.24 -0.04
N ASN A 75 -11.63 0.50 0.50
CA ASN A 75 -11.07 1.85 0.56
C ASN A 75 -10.82 2.44 -0.83
N ARG A 76 -10.38 1.63 -1.80
CA ARG A 76 -10.18 2.07 -3.18
C ARG A 76 -11.52 2.48 -3.80
N GLU A 77 -12.56 1.67 -3.66
CA GLU A 77 -13.89 1.99 -4.17
C GLU A 77 -14.44 3.28 -3.56
N ALA A 78 -14.37 3.41 -2.23
CA ALA A 78 -14.81 4.61 -1.53
C ALA A 78 -14.06 5.86 -2.01
N ARG A 79 -12.72 5.79 -2.15
CA ARG A 79 -11.90 6.93 -2.60
C ARG A 79 -12.08 7.27 -4.08
N LEU A 80 -12.40 6.29 -4.93
CA LEU A 80 -12.77 6.54 -6.33
C LEU A 80 -14.11 7.28 -6.42
N ALA A 81 -15.06 6.95 -5.56
CA ALA A 81 -16.38 7.56 -5.55
C ALA A 81 -16.42 8.93 -4.84
N GLN A 82 -15.69 9.07 -3.73
CA GLN A 82 -15.80 10.21 -2.80
C GLN A 82 -14.58 11.13 -2.82
N GLY A 83 -13.51 10.75 -3.53
CA GLY A 83 -12.23 11.43 -3.50
C GLY A 83 -11.27 10.89 -2.43
N ILE A 84 -10.00 11.27 -2.53
CA ILE A 84 -8.96 10.88 -1.57
C ILE A 84 -8.93 11.94 -0.46
N PRO A 85 -9.24 11.58 0.81
CA PRO A 85 -9.14 12.52 1.90
C PRO A 85 -7.67 12.87 2.16
N LEU A 86 -7.39 14.16 2.32
CA LEU A 86 -6.08 14.69 2.66
C LEU A 86 -6.26 15.76 3.74
N ASP A 87 -5.53 15.63 4.84
CA ASP A 87 -5.58 16.64 5.89
C ASP A 87 -4.89 17.94 5.45
N ALA A 88 -5.26 19.04 6.08
CA ALA A 88 -4.77 20.36 5.72
C ALA A 88 -3.24 20.50 5.87
N GLY A 89 -2.64 19.83 6.86
CA GLY A 89 -1.20 19.88 7.10
C GLY A 89 -0.41 19.19 6.00
N SER A 90 -0.81 17.97 5.63
CA SER A 90 -0.21 17.24 4.51
C SER A 90 -0.36 18.00 3.19
N TRP A 91 -1.53 18.59 2.93
CA TRP A 91 -1.75 19.40 1.72
C TRP A 91 -0.84 20.63 1.67
N GLN A 92 -0.68 21.34 2.79
CA GLN A 92 0.21 22.49 2.88
C GLN A 92 1.68 22.09 2.65
N ALA A 93 2.12 20.97 3.21
CA ALA A 93 3.47 20.45 3.01
C ALA A 93 3.73 20.09 1.53
N ILE A 94 2.76 19.45 0.86
CA ILE A 94 2.84 19.16 -0.58
C ILE A 94 2.94 20.46 -1.39
N CYS A 95 2.10 21.46 -1.09
CA CYS A 95 2.15 22.75 -1.78
C CYS A 95 3.48 23.48 -1.55
N ALA A 96 4.03 23.43 -0.35
CA ALA A 96 5.32 24.03 -0.03
C ALA A 96 6.46 23.36 -0.82
N ALA A 97 6.54 22.02 -0.79
CA ALA A 97 7.55 21.27 -1.54
C ALA A 97 7.45 21.52 -3.06
N ALA A 98 6.24 21.66 -3.59
CA ALA A 98 6.02 22.02 -4.99
C ALA A 98 6.53 23.43 -5.35
N ARG A 99 6.39 24.41 -4.44
CA ARG A 99 6.97 25.75 -4.64
C ARG A 99 8.49 25.71 -4.64
N ASP A 100 9.08 24.93 -3.75
CA ASP A 100 10.54 24.81 -3.63
C ASP A 100 11.19 24.26 -4.91
N VAL A 101 10.45 23.44 -5.68
CA VAL A 101 10.89 22.92 -6.98
C VAL A 101 10.41 23.77 -8.18
N GLY A 102 9.81 24.94 -7.93
CA GLY A 102 9.51 25.94 -8.96
C GLY A 102 8.12 25.85 -9.61
N LEU A 103 7.15 25.14 -9.03
CA LEU A 103 5.77 25.18 -9.54
C LEU A 103 5.11 26.53 -9.26
N SER A 104 4.50 27.12 -10.30
CA SER A 104 3.75 28.37 -10.21
C SER A 104 2.40 28.21 -9.50
N GLU A 105 1.86 29.31 -8.97
CA GLU A 105 0.56 29.32 -8.29
C GLU A 105 -0.61 28.82 -9.15
N SER A 106 -0.52 29.01 -10.47
CA SER A 106 -1.51 28.48 -11.43
C SER A 106 -1.64 26.95 -11.38
N HIS A 107 -0.62 26.22 -10.92
CA HIS A 107 -0.71 24.77 -10.71
C HIS A 107 -1.51 24.43 -9.45
N PHE A 108 -1.39 25.20 -8.38
CA PHE A 108 -2.15 24.97 -7.15
C PHE A 108 -3.63 25.27 -7.34
N ASP A 109 -3.97 26.32 -8.09
CA ASP A 109 -5.36 26.68 -8.37
C ASP A 109 -6.13 25.60 -9.12
N ARG A 110 -5.45 24.84 -9.99
CA ARG A 110 -6.03 23.69 -10.71
C ARG A 110 -6.23 22.45 -9.84
N CYS A 111 -5.49 22.35 -8.74
CA CYS A 111 -5.44 21.17 -7.88
C CYS A 111 -6.08 21.42 -6.51
N ARG A 112 -6.93 22.46 -6.39
CA ARG A 112 -7.58 22.79 -5.11
C ARG A 112 -8.38 21.58 -4.59
N PRO A 113 -8.32 21.27 -3.28
CA PRO A 113 -9.13 20.23 -2.68
C PRO A 113 -10.61 20.43 -3.02
N LEU A 114 -11.31 19.35 -3.31
CA LEU A 114 -12.77 19.38 -3.35
C LEU A 114 -13.27 19.77 -1.95
N ALA A 115 -14.05 20.85 -1.88
CA ALA A 115 -14.58 21.38 -0.63
C ALA A 115 -15.55 20.41 0.05
#